data_AF-A0A2G6NT69-F1
#
_entry.id   AF-A0A2G6NT69-F1
#
_cell.length_a   1.000
_cell.length_b   1.000
_cell.length_c   1.000
_cell.angle_alpha   90.00
_cell.angle_beta   90.00
_cell.angle_gamma   90.00
#
_symmetry.space_group_name_H-M   'P 1'
#
loop_
_entity.id
_entity.type
_entity.pdbx_description
1 polymer ?
#
loop_
_entity_poly.entity_id
_entity_poly.type
_entity_poly.pdbx_seq_one_letter_code
_entity_poly.pdbx_strand_id
1 'polypeptide(L)' 'EGASVLIQQQIGFALLGRRLLLRAPIHHAFERQGIAETKIVVRFWMVALLLGFVGLLSLKIR' A
#
# COMPACT_ATOMS: atom_id res chain seq x y z
N GLU A 1 -0.57 2.85 1.54
CA GLU A 1 -1.07 2.75 2.93
C GLU A 1 -2.48 3.34 3.08
N GLY A 2 -2.67 4.66 2.89
CA GLY A 2 -3.98 5.32 3.05
C GLY A 2 -5.11 4.84 2.12
N ALA A 3 -4.79 4.54 0.85
CA ALA A 3 -5.79 4.06 -0.12
C ALA A 3 -6.45 2.74 0.29
N SER A 4 -5.69 1.78 0.86
CA SER A 4 -6.28 0.51 1.33
C SER A 4 -7.18 0.68 2.55
N VAL A 5 -6.88 1.67 3.41
CA VAL A 5 -7.70 1.97 4.59
C VAL A 5 -9.01 2.63 4.15
N LEU A 6 -8.93 3.59 3.23
CA LEU A 6 -10.10 4.27 2.67
C LEU A 6 -11.03 3.29 1.94
N ILE A 7 -10.48 2.44 1.06
CA ILE A 7 -11.28 1.42 0.34
C ILE A 7 -11.94 0.45 1.32
N GLN A 8 -11.22 -0.01 2.35
CA GLN A 8 -11.79 -0.94 3.32
C GLN A 8 -12.85 -0.27 4.22
N GLN A 9 -12.69 1.01 4.59
CA GLN A 9 -13.69 1.73 5.38
C GLN A 9 -14.92 2.16 4.55
N GLN A 10 -14.72 2.77 3.39
CA GLN A 10 -15.82 3.33 2.59
C GLN A 10 -16.55 2.27 1.76
N ILE A 11 -15.85 1.30 1.18
CA ILE A 11 -16.50 0.28 0.33
C ILE A 11 -16.78 -0.98 1.15
N GLY A 12 -15.80 -1.45 1.92
CA GLY A 12 -15.95 -2.66 2.73
C GLY A 12 -16.97 -2.51 3.87
N PHE A 13 -16.74 -1.55 4.77
CA PHE A 13 -17.60 -1.36 5.94
C PHE A 13 -18.86 -0.53 5.64
N ALA A 14 -18.76 0.59 4.94
CA ALA A 14 -19.92 1.48 4.75
C ALA A 14 -20.89 1.02 3.64
N LEU A 15 -20.42 0.31 2.62
CA LEU A 15 -21.23 -0.09 1.46
C LEU A 15 -21.63 -1.58 1.48
N LEU A 16 -20.71 -2.48 1.82
CA LEU A 16 -20.96 -3.92 1.80
C LEU A 16 -21.13 -4.56 3.19
N GLY A 17 -20.82 -3.85 4.28
CA GLY A 17 -20.88 -4.36 5.66
C GLY A 17 -19.90 -5.51 5.97
N ARG A 18 -18.90 -5.75 5.11
CA ARG A 18 -17.96 -6.87 5.22
C ARG A 18 -16.55 -6.49 4.77
N ARG A 19 -15.54 -7.11 5.38
CA ARG A 19 -14.13 -6.83 5.09
C ARG A 19 -13.75 -7.33 3.69
N LEU A 20 -13.32 -6.41 2.80
CA LEU A 20 -12.83 -6.75 1.45
C LEU A 20 -11.36 -7.20 1.44
N LEU A 21 -10.53 -6.69 2.36
CA LEU A 21 -9.16 -7.16 2.58
C LEU A 21 -9.08 -7.88 3.93
N LEU A 22 -8.23 -8.91 4.02
CA LEU A 22 -8.00 -9.67 5.27
C LEU A 22 -7.55 -8.77 6.44
N ARG A 23 -6.73 -7.75 6.16
CA ARG A 23 -6.38 -6.60 7.01
C ARG A 23 -5.84 -5.48 6.11
N ALA A 24 -6.27 -4.25 6.35
CA ALA A 24 -5.53 -3.06 5.92
C ALA A 24 -4.72 -2.55 7.12
N PRO A 25 -3.49 -2.05 6.92
CA PRO A 25 -2.78 -1.78 5.66
C PRO A 25 -2.21 -3.01 4.91
N ILE A 26 -1.92 -2.82 3.61
CA ILE A 26 -1.56 -3.90 2.64
C ILE A 26 -0.31 -4.71 3.06
N HIS A 27 0.66 -4.11 3.74
CA HIS A 27 1.88 -4.84 4.12
C HIS A 27 1.58 -6.00 5.10
N HIS A 28 0.57 -5.89 5.96
CA HIS A 28 0.12 -6.99 6.81
C HIS A 28 -0.63 -8.10 6.04
N ALA A 29 -1.18 -7.79 4.86
CA ALA A 29 -1.75 -8.82 3.99
C ALA A 29 -0.65 -9.71 3.40
N PHE A 30 0.51 -9.14 3.08
CA PHE A 30 1.68 -9.90 2.62
C PHE A 30 2.33 -10.73 3.74
N GLU A 31 2.31 -10.22 4.97
CA GLU A 31 2.80 -10.95 6.15
C GLU A 31 1.96 -12.21 6.40
N ARG A 32 0.63 -12.12 6.28
CA ARG A 32 -0.28 -13.28 6.37
C ARG A 32 -0.13 -14.30 5.23
N GLN A 33 0.45 -13.91 4.10
CA GLN A 33 0.79 -14.85 3.02
C GLN A 33 2.11 -15.60 3.29
N GLY A 34 2.72 -15.43 4.47
CA GLY A 34 3.95 -16.11 4.87
C GLY A 34 5.23 -15.43 4.35
N ILE A 35 5.13 -14.18 3.87
CA ILE A 35 6.28 -13.42 3.41
C ILE A 35 6.91 -12.74 4.63
N ALA A 36 8.21 -12.97 4.84
CA ALA A 36 8.96 -12.31 5.90
C ALA A 36 8.84 -10.77 5.80
N GLU A 37 8.59 -10.12 6.92
CA GLU A 37 8.38 -8.67 7.02
C GLU A 37 9.49 -7.87 6.35
N THR A 38 10.75 -8.25 6.60
CA THR A 38 11.93 -7.62 5.99
C THR A 38 11.88 -7.64 4.46
N LYS A 39 11.38 -8.73 3.85
CA LYS A 39 11.26 -8.87 2.39
C LYS A 39 10.18 -7.94 1.83
N ILE A 40 9.11 -7.69 2.57
CA ILE A 40 8.03 -6.77 2.18
C ILE A 40 8.55 -5.33 2.26
N VAL A 41 9.24 -4.98 3.34
CA VAL A 41 9.81 -3.63 3.54
C VAL A 41 10.80 -3.27 2.43
N VAL A 42 11.72 -4.18 2.09
CA VAL A 42 12.70 -3.95 1.01
C VAL A 42 12.02 -3.76 -0.35
N ARG A 43 10.95 -4.52 -0.64
CA ARG A 43 10.16 -4.34 -1.87
C ARG A 43 9.46 -2.99 -1.92
N PHE A 44 8.89 -2.55 -0.80
CA PHE A 44 8.29 -1.24 -0.68
C PHE A 44 9.31 -0.12 -0.87
N TRP A 45 10.53 -0.26 -0.35
CA TRP A 45 11.60 0.71 -0.55
C TRP A 45 12.01 0.84 -2.02
N MET A 46 12.10 -0.26 -2.76
CA MET A 46 12.40 -0.21 -4.20
C MET A 46 11.34 0.58 -4.98
N VAL A 47 10.05 0.34 -4.68
CA VAL A 47 8.94 1.06 -5.33
C VAL A 47 8.92 2.54 -4.92
N ALA A 48 9.17 2.84 -3.65
CA ALA A 48 9.23 4.21 -3.15
C ALA A 48 10.39 5.01 -3.78
N LEU A 49 11.57 4.40 -3.91
CA LEU A 49 12.71 4.99 -4.64
C LEU A 49 12.34 5.27 -6.09
N LEU A 50 11.74 4.30 -6.79
CA LEU A 50 11.36 4.47 -8.19
C LEU A 50 10.35 5.62 -8.37
N LEU A 51 9.32 5.68 -7.53
CA LEU A 51 8.34 6.76 -7.53
C LEU A 51 8.96 8.10 -7.15
N GLY A 52 9.92 8.10 -6.22
CA GLY A 52 10.70 9.28 -5.85
C GLY A 52 11.51 9.82 -7.03
N PHE A 53 12.21 8.94 -7.77
CA PHE A 53 12.92 9.32 -8.99
C PHE A 53 11.98 9.86 -10.07
N VAL A 54 10.84 9.22 -10.29
CA VAL A 54 9.82 9.73 -11.22
C VAL A 54 9.32 11.11 -10.78
N GLY A 55 9.09 11.31 -9.49
CA GLY A 55 8.72 12.61 -8.91
C GLY A 55 9.79 13.68 -9.17
N LEU A 56 11.06 13.36 -8.95
CA LEU A 56 12.19 14.24 -9.25
C LEU A 56 12.31 14.57 -10.75
N LEU A 57 12.14 13.58 -11.62
CA LEU A 57 12.14 13.79 -13.08
C LEU A 57 10.94 14.62 -13.55
N SER A 58 9.81 14.50 -12.87
CA SER A 58 8.60 15.29 -13.15
C SER A 58 8.70 16.73 -12.63
N LEU A 59 9.67 17.01 -11.74
CA LEU A 59 9.88 18.34 -11.19
C LEU A 59 10.48 19.24 -12.27
N LYS A 60 9.62 19.99 -12.95
CA LYS A 60 10.01 20.97 -13.95
C LYS A 60 10.54 22.21 -13.23
N ILE A 61 11.85 22.24 -12.98
CA ILE A 61 12.55 23.42 -12.48
C ILE A 61 12.71 24.37 -13.68
N ARG A 62 11.71 25.23 -13.89
CA ARG A 62 11.77 26.38 -14.79
C ARG A 62 11.02 27.54 -14.18
#